data_AF-A0A963B1K9-F1
#
_entry.id   AF-A0A963B1K9-F1
#
_cell.length_a   1.000
_cell.length_b   1.000
_cell.length_c   1.000
_cell.angle_alpha   90.00
_cell.angle_beta   90.00
_cell.angle_gamma   90.00
#
_symmetry.space_group_name_H-M   'P 1'
#
loop_
_entity.id
_entity.type
_entity.pdbx_description
1 polymer ?
#
loop_
_entity_poly.entity_id
_entity_poly.type
_entity_poly.pdbx_seq_one_letter_code
_entity_poly.pdbx_strand_id
1 'polypeptide(L)'
;MPSYTTPLRDLCFVYRELLDPEVIQALPGYEEVTPDLVEAILAEAGKFCEEQLLPLNRTGDEEGCRFEEGSVFTPKGFKEAFRAFTEAGWTTLHAAPEYGGQGLPKFLTMMLEEILSSANFSFGLYPGLTSGACSAINGYASEELKQRFLPKMVAGQWCGAMCLTEPHCGTDLGMLRTRAEPQANGRYLL
;
A
#
# COMPACT_ATOMS: atom_id res chain seq x y z
N MET A 1 -21.76 17.56 4.40
CA MET A 1 -20.94 16.51 3.77
C MET A 1 -19.95 16.01 4.82
N PRO A 2 -19.60 14.71 4.85
CA PRO A 2 -18.49 14.27 5.68
C PRO A 2 -17.24 15.08 5.31
N SER A 3 -16.51 15.56 6.32
CA SER A 3 -15.30 16.35 6.17
C SER A 3 -14.15 15.61 6.84
N TYR A 4 -13.09 15.38 6.10
CA TYR A 4 -11.79 14.96 6.62
C TYR A 4 -10.80 16.05 6.24
N THR A 5 -9.93 16.41 7.18
CA THR A 5 -8.82 17.32 6.96
C THR A 5 -7.59 16.65 7.54
N THR A 6 -6.56 16.54 6.73
CA THR A 6 -5.32 15.89 7.09
C THR A 6 -4.69 16.62 8.28
N PRO A 7 -4.36 15.92 9.37
CA PRO A 7 -3.74 16.52 10.55
C PRO A 7 -2.25 16.82 10.31
N LEU A 8 -1.94 17.58 9.24
CA LEU A 8 -0.57 17.80 8.76
C LEU A 8 0.37 18.32 9.86
N ARG A 9 -0.13 19.24 10.70
CA ARG A 9 0.62 19.76 11.85
C ARG A 9 1.08 18.64 12.79
N ASP A 10 0.18 17.70 13.09
CA ASP A 10 0.46 16.61 14.04
C ASP A 10 1.43 15.59 13.44
N LEU A 11 1.25 15.24 12.16
CA LEU A 11 2.18 14.37 11.44
C LEU A 11 3.59 14.98 11.35
N CYS A 12 3.67 16.29 11.06
CA CYS A 12 4.93 17.02 11.05
C CYS A 12 5.56 17.12 12.46
N PHE A 13 4.74 17.27 13.51
CA PHE A 13 5.21 17.25 14.90
C PHE A 13 5.88 15.91 15.22
N VAL A 14 5.27 14.78 14.84
CA VAL A 14 5.85 13.44 15.04
C VAL A 14 7.24 13.36 14.40
N TYR A 15 7.40 13.83 13.17
CA TYR A 15 8.71 13.79 12.51
C TYR A 15 9.73 14.77 13.13
N ARG A 16 9.33 16.03 13.33
CA ARG A 16 10.22 17.14 13.69
C ARG A 16 10.63 17.13 15.15
N GLU A 17 9.70 16.81 16.04
CA GLU A 17 9.85 17.04 17.47
C GLU A 17 9.92 15.74 18.27
N LEU A 18 9.29 14.66 17.79
CA LEU A 18 9.28 13.37 18.50
C LEU A 18 10.36 12.40 18.01
N LEU A 19 10.56 12.24 16.70
CA LEU A 19 11.46 11.23 16.11
C LEU A 19 12.90 11.71 15.92
N ASP A 20 13.15 13.02 16.00
CA ASP A 20 14.43 13.66 15.71
C ASP A 20 14.94 13.42 14.26
N PRO A 21 14.74 14.39 13.35
CA PRO A 21 15.19 14.28 11.96
C PRO A 21 16.68 14.05 11.78
N GLU A 22 17.54 14.46 12.73
CA GLU A 22 18.99 14.28 12.63
C GLU A 22 19.36 12.80 12.74
N VAL A 23 18.67 12.05 13.61
CA VAL A 23 18.87 10.61 13.78
C VAL A 23 18.50 9.87 12.50
N ILE A 24 17.40 10.25 11.85
CA ILE A 24 16.95 9.63 10.61
C ILE A 24 17.90 9.93 9.46
N GLN A 25 18.31 11.19 9.29
CA GLN A 25 19.21 11.61 8.21
C GLN A 25 20.62 11.02 8.35
N ALA A 26 21.03 10.62 9.56
CA ALA A 26 22.29 9.92 9.78
C ALA A 26 22.27 8.44 9.32
N LEU A 27 21.10 7.88 9.00
CA LEU A 27 20.99 6.51 8.50
C LEU A 27 21.33 6.46 7.00
N PRO A 28 22.09 5.44 6.54
CA PRO A 28 22.48 5.32 5.14
C PRO A 28 21.27 5.28 4.20
N GLY A 29 21.26 6.18 3.22
CA GLY A 29 20.20 6.29 2.21
C GLY A 29 19.02 7.19 2.61
N TYR A 30 19.03 7.80 3.80
CA TYR A 30 17.99 8.71 4.28
C TYR A 30 18.46 10.16 4.46
N GLU A 31 19.62 10.49 3.90
CA GLU A 31 20.26 11.81 4.02
C GLU A 31 19.37 12.93 3.45
N GLU A 32 18.52 12.61 2.47
CA GLU A 32 17.62 13.58 1.81
C GLU A 32 16.26 13.72 2.50
N VAL A 33 15.99 12.97 3.58
CA VAL A 33 14.70 12.99 4.30
C VAL A 33 14.63 14.22 5.22
N THR A 34 14.59 15.41 4.63
CA THR A 34 14.53 16.66 5.39
C THR A 34 13.12 16.91 5.94
N PRO A 35 12.98 17.73 7.01
CA PRO A 35 11.66 18.16 7.50
C PRO A 35 10.77 18.82 6.44
N ASP A 36 11.36 19.50 5.47
CA ASP A 36 10.64 20.17 4.39
C ASP A 36 10.16 19.16 3.34
N LEU A 37 10.99 18.17 3.00
CA LEU A 37 10.59 17.09 2.10
C LEU A 37 9.43 16.28 2.70
N VAL A 38 9.52 15.93 3.99
CA VAL A 38 8.47 15.19 4.68
C VAL A 38 7.16 16.00 4.72
N GLU A 39 7.22 17.28 5.07
CA GLU A 39 6.02 18.14 5.07
C GLU A 39 5.41 18.25 3.66
N ALA A 40 6.22 18.43 2.62
CA ALA A 40 5.75 18.52 1.25
C ALA A 40 5.04 17.24 0.78
N ILE A 41 5.63 16.06 1.08
CA ILE A 41 5.04 14.76 0.74
C ILE A 41 3.70 14.58 1.46
N LEU A 42 3.64 14.86 2.76
CA LEU A 42 2.42 14.69 3.56
C LEU A 42 1.33 15.69 3.17
N ALA A 43 1.70 16.92 2.81
CA ALA A 43 0.76 17.93 2.34
C ALA A 43 0.11 17.52 1.01
N GLU A 44 0.91 17.06 0.04
CA GLU A 44 0.38 16.59 -1.24
C GLU A 44 -0.42 15.28 -1.11
N ALA A 45 0.00 14.38 -0.21
CA ALA A 45 -0.77 13.19 0.13
C ALA A 45 -2.14 13.55 0.72
N GLY A 46 -2.16 14.51 1.65
CA GLY A 46 -3.36 15.03 2.26
C GLY A 46 -4.31 15.64 1.24
N LYS A 47 -3.79 16.50 0.37
CA LYS A 47 -4.55 17.10 -0.73
C LYS A 47 -5.15 16.04 -1.65
N PHE A 48 -4.36 15.05 -2.09
CA PHE A 48 -4.86 13.96 -2.92
C PHE A 48 -6.00 13.21 -2.22
N CYS A 49 -5.84 12.88 -0.94
CA CYS A 49 -6.84 12.14 -0.18
C CYS A 49 -8.12 12.95 0.03
N GLU A 50 -8.01 14.23 0.35
CA GLU A 50 -9.15 15.13 0.57
C GLU A 50 -9.92 15.44 -0.72
N GLU A 51 -9.21 15.67 -1.83
CA GLU A 51 -9.83 16.09 -3.09
C GLU A 51 -10.30 14.91 -3.95
N GLN A 52 -9.58 13.78 -3.93
CA GLN A 52 -9.84 12.64 -4.84
C GLN A 52 -10.48 11.44 -4.12
N LEU A 53 -10.06 11.12 -2.89
CA LEU A 53 -10.48 9.87 -2.22
C LEU A 53 -11.66 10.04 -1.29
N LEU A 54 -11.69 11.11 -0.51
CA LEU A 54 -12.78 11.41 0.43
C LEU A 54 -14.15 11.49 -0.27
N PRO A 55 -14.30 12.12 -1.46
CA PRO A 55 -15.58 12.13 -2.16
C PRO A 55 -16.08 10.73 -2.56
N LEU A 56 -15.16 9.78 -2.75
CA LEU A 56 -15.47 8.40 -3.13
C LEU A 56 -15.78 7.50 -1.94
N ASN A 57 -15.53 7.94 -0.70
CA ASN A 57 -15.67 7.08 0.48
C ASN A 57 -17.12 6.63 0.69
N ARG A 58 -18.07 7.58 0.65
CA ARG A 58 -19.49 7.28 0.82
C ARG A 58 -20.07 6.46 -0.33
N THR A 59 -19.80 6.85 -1.57
CA THR A 59 -20.32 6.13 -2.74
C THR A 59 -19.68 4.74 -2.85
N GLY A 60 -18.43 4.59 -2.41
CA GLY A 60 -17.76 3.29 -2.32
C GLY A 60 -18.48 2.30 -1.41
N ASP A 61 -18.99 2.77 -0.26
CA ASP A 61 -19.80 1.98 0.66
C ASP A 61 -21.20 1.68 0.10
N GLU A 62 -21.88 2.70 -0.44
CA GLU A 62 -23.25 2.56 -0.98
C GLU A 62 -23.32 1.63 -2.21
N GLU A 63 -22.30 1.65 -3.08
CA GLU A 63 -22.25 0.81 -4.28
C GLU A 63 -21.68 -0.59 -4.02
N GLY A 64 -20.65 -0.70 -3.18
CA GLY A 64 -19.90 -1.92 -2.95
C GLY A 64 -19.24 -2.51 -4.21
N CYS A 65 -18.65 -3.69 -4.06
CA CYS A 65 -18.14 -4.47 -5.19
C CYS A 65 -19.23 -5.41 -5.72
N ARG A 66 -19.31 -5.56 -7.05
CA ARG A 66 -20.18 -6.55 -7.71
C ARG A 66 -19.35 -7.69 -8.28
N PHE A 67 -19.86 -8.91 -8.21
CA PHE A 67 -19.26 -10.08 -8.81
C PHE A 67 -20.16 -10.64 -9.91
N GLU A 68 -19.70 -10.58 -11.15
CA GLU A 68 -20.45 -10.99 -12.34
C GLU A 68 -19.51 -11.76 -13.28
N GLU A 69 -19.91 -12.96 -13.69
CA GLU A 69 -19.19 -13.80 -14.67
C GLU A 69 -17.69 -14.01 -14.37
N GLY A 70 -17.34 -14.22 -13.09
CA GLY A 70 -15.95 -14.44 -12.68
C GLY A 70 -15.12 -13.17 -12.55
N SER A 71 -15.72 -11.99 -12.79
CA SER A 71 -15.08 -10.69 -12.67
C SER A 71 -15.63 -9.90 -11.48
N VAL A 72 -14.75 -9.14 -10.81
CA VAL A 72 -15.14 -8.20 -9.76
C VAL A 72 -15.13 -6.79 -10.33
N PHE A 73 -16.22 -6.05 -10.12
CA PHE A 73 -16.36 -4.65 -10.49
C PHE A 73 -16.35 -3.81 -9.23
N THR A 74 -15.36 -2.93 -9.11
CA THR A 74 -15.21 -1.99 -8.00
C THR A 74 -16.22 -0.83 -8.11
N PRO A 75 -16.49 -0.11 -7.02
CA PRO A 75 -17.29 1.12 -7.07
C PRO A 75 -16.79 2.11 -8.10
N LYS A 76 -17.70 2.95 -8.60
CA LYS A 76 -17.39 4.00 -9.57
C LYS A 76 -16.32 4.94 -9.03
N GLY A 77 -15.35 5.31 -9.88
CA GLY A 77 -14.26 6.23 -9.52
C GLY A 77 -13.05 5.55 -8.88
N PHE A 78 -13.17 4.35 -8.29
CA PHE A 78 -12.05 3.67 -7.64
C PHE A 78 -10.92 3.34 -8.62
N LYS A 79 -11.26 2.88 -9.83
CA LYS A 79 -10.27 2.55 -10.87
C LYS A 79 -9.50 3.79 -11.33
N GLU A 80 -10.22 4.89 -11.55
CA GLU A 80 -9.63 6.16 -11.95
C GLU A 80 -8.75 6.75 -10.84
N ALA A 81 -9.22 6.70 -9.59
CA ALA A 81 -8.46 7.13 -8.43
C ALA A 81 -7.21 6.26 -8.21
N PHE A 82 -7.30 4.94 -8.40
CA PHE A 82 -6.16 4.05 -8.28
C PHE A 82 -5.10 4.35 -9.35
N ARG A 83 -5.54 4.59 -10.61
CA ARG A 83 -4.63 5.02 -11.67
C ARG A 83 -3.94 6.34 -11.31
N ALA A 84 -4.69 7.35 -10.90
CA ALA A 84 -4.12 8.64 -10.48
C ALA A 84 -3.14 8.47 -9.30
N PHE A 85 -3.47 7.57 -8.36
CA PHE A 85 -2.63 7.26 -7.21
C PHE A 85 -1.28 6.65 -7.64
N THR A 86 -1.30 5.71 -8.59
CA THR A 86 -0.09 5.10 -9.15
C THR A 86 0.73 6.06 -10.01
N GLU A 87 0.08 6.90 -10.83
CA GLU A 87 0.73 7.89 -11.69
C GLU A 87 1.43 8.99 -10.89
N ALA A 88 0.89 9.33 -9.71
CA ALA A 88 1.51 10.25 -8.76
C ALA A 88 2.68 9.61 -7.97
N GLY A 89 2.94 8.31 -8.16
CA GLY A 89 4.06 7.61 -7.52
C GLY A 89 3.82 7.21 -6.06
N TRP A 90 2.59 7.28 -5.54
CA TRP A 90 2.34 6.99 -4.13
C TRP A 90 2.61 5.52 -3.74
N THR A 91 2.55 4.59 -4.69
CA THR A 91 2.90 3.18 -4.48
C THR A 91 4.41 2.92 -4.37
N THR A 92 5.24 3.89 -4.77
CA THR A 92 6.69 3.68 -4.93
C THR A 92 7.51 4.17 -3.73
N LEU A 93 6.92 4.95 -2.82
CA LEU A 93 7.63 5.69 -1.76
C LEU A 93 8.68 4.85 -1.02
N HIS A 94 8.29 3.73 -0.40
CA HIS A 94 9.21 2.92 0.41
C HIS A 94 9.95 1.83 -0.38
N ALA A 95 9.47 1.46 -1.56
CA ALA A 95 10.07 0.37 -2.31
C ALA A 95 11.53 0.66 -2.66
N ALA A 96 12.35 -0.39 -2.77
CA ALA A 96 13.76 -0.23 -3.11
C ALA A 96 13.92 0.33 -4.55
N PRO A 97 14.90 1.22 -4.79
CA PRO A 97 15.14 1.79 -6.12
C PRO A 97 15.38 0.76 -7.22
N GLU A 98 15.99 -0.39 -6.89
CA GLU A 98 16.21 -1.50 -7.83
C GLU A 98 14.91 -2.10 -8.40
N TYR A 99 13.77 -1.89 -7.73
CA TYR A 99 12.44 -2.30 -8.19
C TYR A 99 11.58 -1.11 -8.65
N GLY A 100 12.17 0.07 -8.89
CA GLY A 100 11.45 1.28 -9.31
C GLY A 100 10.82 2.08 -8.17
N GLY A 101 11.26 1.84 -6.93
CA GLY A 101 10.84 2.61 -5.76
C GLY A 101 11.64 3.89 -5.53
N GLN A 102 11.23 4.67 -4.53
CA GLN A 102 11.92 5.90 -4.11
C GLN A 102 12.88 5.68 -2.92
N GLY A 103 12.83 4.50 -2.28
CA GLY A 103 13.72 4.16 -1.17
C GLY A 103 13.49 4.97 0.11
N LEU A 104 12.34 5.63 0.27
CA LEU A 104 12.05 6.44 1.45
C LEU A 104 11.80 5.59 2.71
N PRO A 105 12.00 6.15 3.91
CA PRO A 105 11.78 5.42 5.16
C PRO A 105 10.34 4.90 5.31
N LYS A 106 10.19 3.71 5.91
CA LYS A 106 8.88 3.08 6.12
C LYS A 106 7.93 3.96 6.95
N PHE A 107 8.43 4.76 7.89
CA PHE A 107 7.58 5.63 8.71
C PHE A 107 6.79 6.64 7.86
N LEU A 108 7.37 7.14 6.76
CA LEU A 108 6.69 8.08 5.88
C LEU A 108 5.53 7.40 5.15
N THR A 109 5.72 6.15 4.72
CA THR A 109 4.63 5.34 4.17
C THR A 109 3.57 5.01 5.23
N MET A 110 3.94 4.81 6.51
CA MET A 110 2.95 4.64 7.58
C MET A 110 2.09 5.89 7.76
N MET A 111 2.68 7.09 7.73
CA MET A 111 1.93 8.35 7.78
C MET A 111 1.01 8.51 6.56
N LEU A 112 1.47 8.16 5.35
CA LEU A 112 0.61 8.13 4.17
C LEU A 112 -0.55 7.12 4.33
N GLU A 113 -0.27 5.93 4.84
CA GLU A 113 -1.27 4.88 5.10
C GLU A 113 -2.35 5.37 6.09
N GLU A 114 -1.98 6.17 7.10
CA GLU A 114 -2.92 6.81 8.03
C GLU A 114 -3.84 7.81 7.31
N ILE A 115 -3.28 8.69 6.47
CA ILE A 115 -4.04 9.67 5.70
C ILE A 115 -5.02 8.97 4.76
N LEU A 116 -4.55 7.95 4.04
CA LEU A 116 -5.36 7.14 3.13
C LEU A 116 -6.50 6.45 3.87
N SER A 117 -6.18 5.80 4.98
CA SER A 117 -7.15 5.06 5.81
C SER A 117 -8.24 5.98 6.35
N SER A 118 -7.87 7.21 6.71
CA SER A 118 -8.80 8.20 7.25
C SER A 118 -9.72 8.78 6.18
N ALA A 119 -9.22 9.00 4.96
CA ALA A 119 -10.03 9.52 3.86
C ALA A 119 -10.94 8.46 3.23
N ASN A 120 -10.41 7.27 2.95
CA ASN A 120 -11.12 6.16 2.33
C ASN A 120 -10.42 4.82 2.62
N PHE A 121 -10.77 4.20 3.75
CA PHE A 121 -10.18 2.94 4.19
C PHE A 121 -10.30 1.82 3.15
N SER A 122 -11.49 1.66 2.55
CA SER A 122 -11.75 0.63 1.53
C SER A 122 -10.86 0.78 0.30
N PHE A 123 -10.57 2.02 -0.12
CA PHE A 123 -9.58 2.29 -1.16
C PHE A 123 -8.15 2.01 -0.68
N GLY A 124 -7.80 2.42 0.54
CA GLY A 124 -6.46 2.22 1.13
C GLY A 124 -6.02 0.76 1.18
N LEU A 125 -6.96 -0.20 1.22
CA LEU A 125 -6.67 -1.63 1.20
C LEU A 125 -5.96 -2.09 -0.09
N TYR A 126 -6.25 -1.51 -1.26
CA TYR A 126 -5.62 -1.93 -2.52
C TYR A 126 -4.09 -1.74 -2.51
N PRO A 127 -3.56 -0.52 -2.28
CA PRO A 127 -2.11 -0.34 -2.16
C PRO A 127 -1.55 -0.96 -0.86
N GLY A 128 -2.31 -0.95 0.25
CA GLY A 128 -1.86 -1.50 1.53
C GLY A 128 -1.59 -3.00 1.49
N LEU A 129 -2.54 -3.79 0.96
CA LEU A 129 -2.36 -5.24 0.80
C LEU A 129 -1.23 -5.56 -0.18
N THR A 130 -1.10 -4.78 -1.24
CA THR A 130 -0.02 -4.92 -2.22
C THR A 130 1.35 -4.66 -1.59
N SER A 131 1.47 -3.62 -0.75
CA SER A 131 2.68 -3.31 0.02
C SER A 131 3.09 -4.46 0.95
N GLY A 132 2.13 -5.09 1.63
CA GLY A 132 2.36 -6.29 2.44
C GLY A 132 2.87 -7.47 1.62
N ALA A 133 2.26 -7.73 0.46
CA ALA A 133 2.69 -8.79 -0.44
C ALA A 133 4.10 -8.53 -1.03
N CYS A 134 4.41 -7.28 -1.40
CA CYS A 134 5.76 -6.87 -1.80
C CYS A 134 6.79 -7.16 -0.69
N SER A 135 6.44 -6.84 0.56
CA SER A 135 7.33 -7.07 1.72
C SER A 135 7.63 -8.56 1.91
N ALA A 136 6.62 -9.43 1.77
CA ALA A 136 6.82 -10.87 1.85
C ALA A 136 7.71 -11.41 0.71
N ILE A 137 7.49 -10.96 -0.53
CA ILE A 137 8.31 -11.36 -1.68
C ILE A 137 9.76 -10.88 -1.49
N ASN A 138 9.94 -9.62 -1.10
CA ASN A 138 11.27 -9.05 -0.92
C ASN A 138 12.07 -9.76 0.20
N GLY A 139 11.41 -10.15 1.29
CA GLY A 139 12.05 -10.82 2.41
C GLY A 139 12.38 -12.30 2.18
N TYR A 140 11.58 -13.02 1.39
CA TYR A 140 11.62 -14.49 1.37
C TYR A 140 11.73 -15.13 -0.01
N ALA A 141 11.52 -14.40 -1.10
CA ALA A 141 11.58 -14.98 -2.44
C ALA A 141 13.01 -15.04 -2.98
N SER A 142 13.23 -15.89 -4.00
CA SER A 142 14.48 -15.88 -4.76
C SER A 142 14.61 -14.59 -5.58
N GLU A 143 15.84 -14.23 -5.96
CA GLU A 143 16.09 -13.06 -6.80
C GLU A 143 15.31 -13.08 -8.13
N GLU A 144 15.15 -14.26 -8.74
CA GLU A 144 14.33 -14.43 -9.95
C GLU A 144 12.87 -14.00 -9.70
N LEU A 145 12.28 -14.41 -8.56
CA LEU A 145 10.91 -14.05 -8.22
C LEU A 145 10.79 -12.57 -7.86
N LYS A 146 11.75 -12.00 -7.11
CA LYS A 146 11.78 -10.57 -6.80
C LYS A 146 11.77 -9.73 -8.07
N GLN A 147 12.68 -10.00 -9.00
CA GLN A 147 12.79 -9.28 -10.27
C GLN A 147 11.56 -9.45 -11.16
N ARG A 148 10.88 -10.60 -11.06
CA ARG A 148 9.65 -10.86 -11.82
C ARG A 148 8.44 -10.09 -11.30
N PHE A 149 8.27 -10.00 -9.98
CA PHE A 149 7.04 -9.50 -9.35
C PHE A 149 7.15 -8.07 -8.84
N LEU A 150 8.23 -7.72 -8.13
CA LEU A 150 8.33 -6.45 -7.42
C LEU A 150 8.22 -5.23 -8.35
N PRO A 151 8.90 -5.15 -9.52
CA PRO A 151 8.80 -3.97 -10.37
C PRO A 151 7.36 -3.62 -10.79
N LYS A 152 6.54 -4.65 -11.08
CA LYS A 152 5.15 -4.45 -11.51
C LYS A 152 4.22 -4.14 -10.34
N MET A 153 4.50 -4.68 -9.16
CA MET A 153 3.72 -4.39 -7.95
C MET A 153 4.02 -2.99 -7.42
N VAL A 154 5.30 -2.59 -7.41
CA VAL A 154 5.76 -1.25 -7.03
C VAL A 154 5.18 -0.19 -7.96
N ALA A 155 5.17 -0.45 -9.27
CA ALA A 155 4.53 0.41 -10.26
C ALA A 155 3.00 0.43 -10.20
N GLY A 156 2.38 -0.33 -9.29
CA GLY A 156 0.91 -0.43 -9.16
C GLY A 156 0.20 -1.11 -10.34
N GLN A 157 0.94 -1.84 -11.18
CA GLN A 157 0.36 -2.60 -12.29
C GLN A 157 -0.26 -3.91 -11.81
N TRP A 158 0.33 -4.50 -10.77
CA TRP A 158 -0.13 -5.74 -10.14
C TRP A 158 -0.42 -5.50 -8.66
N CYS A 159 -1.60 -5.91 -8.21
CA CYS A 159 -1.94 -5.91 -6.80
C CYS A 159 -1.60 -7.25 -6.14
N GLY A 160 -1.46 -7.24 -4.81
CA GLY A 160 -1.24 -8.42 -4.00
C GLY A 160 -2.27 -8.55 -2.88
N ALA A 161 -2.47 -9.77 -2.40
CA ALA A 161 -3.30 -10.08 -1.25
C ALA A 161 -2.76 -11.34 -0.53
N MET A 162 -3.20 -11.55 0.71
CA MET A 162 -2.89 -12.75 1.48
C MET A 162 -4.12 -13.64 1.54
N CYS A 163 -3.99 -14.87 1.03
CA CYS A 163 -5.05 -15.88 1.07
C CYS A 163 -4.74 -16.88 2.18
N LEU A 164 -5.30 -16.65 3.37
CA LEU A 164 -4.95 -17.38 4.59
C LEU A 164 -6.10 -18.25 5.14
N THR A 165 -7.31 -17.72 5.21
CA THR A 165 -8.43 -18.36 5.93
C THR A 165 -9.30 -19.21 5.01
N GLU A 166 -9.96 -20.22 5.59
CA GLU A 166 -10.94 -21.09 4.92
C GLU A 166 -12.26 -21.10 5.70
N PRO A 167 -13.40 -21.55 5.12
CA PRO A 167 -14.70 -21.48 5.81
C PRO A 167 -14.74 -22.15 7.20
N HIS A 168 -13.90 -23.15 7.46
CA HIS A 168 -13.79 -23.83 8.75
C HIS A 168 -12.58 -23.40 9.60
N CYS A 169 -11.74 -22.45 9.16
CA CYS A 169 -10.61 -21.97 9.94
C CYS A 169 -10.31 -20.47 9.75
N GLY A 170 -10.25 -19.76 10.88
CA GLY A 170 -9.87 -18.35 10.96
C GLY A 170 -8.66 -18.17 11.86
N THR A 171 -8.89 -18.11 13.17
CA THR A 171 -7.82 -17.95 14.17
C THR A 171 -6.86 -19.14 14.22
N ASP A 172 -7.35 -20.37 14.01
CA ASP A 172 -6.54 -21.59 13.99
C ASP A 172 -6.17 -22.00 12.54
N LEU A 173 -5.10 -21.43 12.01
CA LEU A 173 -4.57 -21.77 10.68
C LEU A 173 -3.98 -23.19 10.61
N GLY A 174 -3.81 -23.90 11.72
CA GLY A 174 -3.37 -25.30 11.71
C GLY A 174 -4.38 -26.25 11.09
N MET A 175 -5.64 -25.81 10.95
CA MET A 175 -6.75 -26.58 10.39
C MET A 175 -6.95 -26.41 8.87
N LEU A 176 -6.04 -25.72 8.18
CA LEU A 176 -6.11 -25.52 6.74
C LEU A 176 -6.16 -26.86 5.98
N ARG A 177 -6.98 -26.90 4.92
CA ARG A 177 -7.13 -28.07 4.05
C ARG A 177 -6.57 -27.86 2.66
N THR A 178 -6.33 -26.62 2.24
CA THR A 178 -5.60 -26.28 1.00
C THR A 178 -4.23 -26.96 1.03
N ARG A 179 -3.83 -27.56 -0.09
CA ARG A 179 -2.58 -28.33 -0.22
C ARG A 179 -1.78 -27.80 -1.39
N ALA A 180 -0.47 -27.92 -1.30
CA ALA A 180 0.44 -27.65 -2.40
C ALA A 180 1.06 -28.98 -2.85
N GLU A 181 0.62 -29.52 -3.98
CA GLU A 181 1.13 -30.77 -4.53
C GLU A 181 2.37 -30.51 -5.40
N PRO A 182 3.55 -31.02 -5.05
CA PRO A 182 4.77 -30.79 -5.82
C PRO A 182 4.67 -31.43 -7.21
N GLN A 183 5.09 -30.69 -8.23
CA GLN A 183 5.10 -31.10 -9.63
C GLN A 183 6.53 -31.37 -10.10
N ALA A 184 6.69 -32.19 -11.13
CA ALA A 184 8.00 -32.59 -11.66
C ALA A 184 8.86 -31.41 -12.17
N ASN A 185 8.24 -30.27 -12.49
CA ASN A 185 8.92 -29.06 -12.96
C ASN A 185 9.32 -28.09 -11.83
N GLY A 186 9.29 -28.53 -10.58
CA GLY A 186 9.63 -27.70 -9.40
C GLY A 186 8.57 -26.67 -9.03
N ARG A 187 7.36 -26.74 -9.61
CA ARG A 187 6.20 -25.94 -9.21
C ARG A 187 5.29 -26.73 -8.29
N TYR A 188 4.28 -26.06 -7.75
CA TYR A 188 3.22 -26.68 -6.96
C TYR A 188 1.87 -26.47 -7.65
N LEU A 189 1.01 -27.48 -7.58
CA LEU A 189 -0.42 -27.35 -7.85
C LEU A 189 -1.10 -27.06 -6.51
N LEU A 190 -1.78 -25.90 -6.43
CA LEU A 190 -2.58 -25.50 -5.27
C LEU A 190 -4.02 -25.99 -5.44
#